data_AF-A0AAQ4FLH9-F1
#
_entry.id   AF-A0AAQ4FLH9-F1
#
_cell.length_a   1.000
_cell.length_b   1.000
_cell.length_c   1.000
_cell.angle_alpha   90.00
_cell.angle_beta   90.00
_cell.angle_gamma   90.00
#
_symmetry.space_group_name_H-M   'P 1'
#
loop_
_entity.id
_entity.type
_entity.pdbx_description
1 polymer ?
#
loop_
_entity_poly.entity_id
_entity_poly.type
_entity_poly.pdbx_seq_one_letter_code
_entity_poly.pdbx_strand_id
1 'polypeptide(L)'
;MESNIFFPPGARAAVRAVIACLDRSSENANDSLSALLEFLEERTREARAATAPPSVAALVEEVAYYAVNWMLPLLFNTALVAAHDAPRGRALVLFPSDLVTIWLKIVTEQRTHGTYDSLWKYLSRATSSHGTHFDLDAGADIAEDVLSTLDSIEFEAEVSVVVTVGKLGAALGLPPGEDLVKGFRRAFPVSPAIDVDDVVFVSHRKILGILASLITVHGARPLTEFVRWWVLLVVGFLSDSTFIREHADVREVSEVMTLVCTTETEATHGLALNTAHKERLDEDQLGSLRKALDNVKSTLVLSIDHLSYMSDRAKETMSDQLKDVRAELLGDVNAMRQDNGSVTLFGDLPDVEWPFLRYWVSARTRIRSLDSGVRYRLPYLQRRTVPATLVRYEPFSRRVVVSAAALAAPYYYAQGTKAMFYGGIGFLYAKALLQAIDYPPAVLKQCGPSGRLLRDEFPDMAAMEAAHAALQRDNDHYRLPKMETLDTDHVFFMTLCFGSCRASGKSRFSHSCNRAVMRSRMFAHVLRCQSQANLCHYF
;
A
#
# COMPACT_ATOMS: atom_id res chain seq x y z
N MET A 1 21.27 2.83 29.30
CA MET A 1 20.00 3.54 29.51
C MET A 1 18.93 2.81 28.71
N GLU A 2 18.49 1.66 29.18
CA GLU A 2 17.25 1.04 28.71
C GLU A 2 16.14 1.63 29.57
N SER A 3 15.46 2.65 29.07
CA SER A 3 14.17 3.01 29.66
C SER A 3 13.28 1.78 29.51
N ASN A 4 12.68 1.33 30.61
CA ASN A 4 11.64 0.29 30.63
C ASN A 4 10.40 0.81 29.90
N ILE A 5 10.50 0.98 28.58
CA ILE A 5 9.35 1.25 27.72
C ILE A 5 8.61 -0.08 27.65
N PHE A 6 7.57 -0.20 28.46
CA PHE A 6 6.71 -1.37 28.48
C PHE A 6 5.97 -1.44 27.14
N PHE A 7 6.48 -2.25 26.22
CA PHE A 7 5.78 -2.57 24.98
C PHE A 7 4.74 -3.67 25.27
N PRO A 8 3.49 -3.54 24.77
CA PRO A 8 2.54 -4.63 24.78
C PRO A 8 3.14 -5.90 24.15
N PRO A 9 2.72 -7.12 24.57
CA PRO A 9 3.28 -8.38 24.05
C PRO A 9 3.39 -8.46 22.53
N GLY A 10 2.33 -8.07 21.78
CA GLY A 10 2.36 -8.07 20.32
C GLY A 10 3.38 -7.09 19.71
N ALA A 11 3.59 -5.93 20.32
CA ALA A 11 4.61 -4.99 19.85
C ALA A 11 6.04 -5.51 20.12
N ARG A 12 6.25 -6.25 21.23
CA ARG A 12 7.52 -6.94 21.48
C ARG A 12 7.77 -8.05 20.47
N ALA A 13 6.75 -8.83 20.12
CA ALA A 13 6.84 -9.85 19.08
C ALA A 13 7.21 -9.23 17.73
N ALA A 14 6.61 -8.08 17.38
CA ALA A 14 6.98 -7.32 16.18
C ALA A 14 8.46 -6.91 16.18
N VAL A 15 8.96 -6.31 17.26
CA VAL A 15 10.37 -5.90 17.36
C VAL A 15 11.30 -7.11 17.22
N ARG A 16 10.98 -8.24 17.88
CA ARG A 16 11.75 -9.47 17.74
C ARG A 16 11.74 -10.01 16.31
N ALA A 17 10.59 -9.94 15.62
CA ALA A 17 10.47 -10.35 14.22
C ALA A 17 11.34 -9.49 13.28
N VAL A 18 11.38 -8.16 13.46
CA VAL A 18 12.29 -7.29 12.68
C VAL A 18 13.74 -7.66 12.95
N ILE A 19 14.11 -7.83 14.22
CA ILE A 19 15.49 -8.19 14.60
C ILE A 19 15.87 -9.54 14.01
N ALA A 20 15.01 -10.56 14.10
CA ALA A 20 15.26 -11.88 13.51
C ALA A 20 15.35 -11.83 11.97
N CYS A 21 14.56 -10.97 11.31
CA CYS A 21 14.67 -10.76 9.87
C CYS A 21 15.98 -10.08 9.46
N LEU A 22 16.50 -9.15 10.28
CA LEU A 22 17.74 -8.41 10.00
C LEU A 22 19.01 -9.18 10.40
N ASP A 23 19.01 -9.86 11.55
CA ASP A 23 20.17 -10.54 12.12
C ASP A 23 20.19 -12.03 11.80
N ARG A 24 20.30 -12.35 10.51
CA ARG A 24 20.28 -13.73 10.01
C ARG A 24 21.66 -14.39 10.08
N SER A 25 22.57 -13.84 10.89
CA SER A 25 23.97 -14.28 11.00
C SER A 25 24.12 -15.71 11.55
N SER A 26 23.11 -16.18 12.27
CA SER A 26 23.07 -17.53 12.87
C SER A 26 22.29 -18.56 12.05
N GLU A 27 21.64 -18.15 10.96
CA GLU A 27 20.88 -19.06 10.10
C GLU A 27 21.76 -19.71 9.05
N ASN A 28 21.59 -21.02 8.91
CA ASN A 28 22.08 -21.74 7.75
C ASN A 28 21.15 -21.44 6.55
N ALA A 29 21.72 -20.83 5.50
CA ALA A 29 20.98 -20.53 4.27
C ALA A 29 20.33 -21.78 3.66
N ASN A 30 20.99 -22.94 3.76
CA ASN A 30 20.45 -24.20 3.28
C ASN A 30 19.18 -24.59 4.04
N ASP A 31 19.13 -24.44 5.36
CA ASP A 31 17.95 -24.83 6.15
C ASP A 31 16.75 -23.92 5.84
N SER A 32 17.00 -22.62 5.61
CA SER A 32 15.96 -21.66 5.21
C SER A 32 15.43 -21.99 3.81
N LEU A 33 16.33 -22.30 2.87
CA LEU A 33 15.95 -22.70 1.52
C LEU A 33 15.22 -24.05 1.50
N SER A 34 15.67 -25.05 2.25
CA SER A 34 14.97 -26.35 2.34
C SER A 34 13.55 -26.14 2.85
N ALA A 35 13.36 -25.32 3.90
CA ALA A 35 12.03 -25.00 4.42
C ALA A 35 11.15 -24.30 3.37
N LEU A 36 11.73 -23.41 2.55
CA LEU A 36 11.02 -22.79 1.43
C LEU A 36 10.59 -23.82 0.37
N LEU A 37 11.49 -24.71 -0.01
CA LEU A 37 11.25 -25.71 -1.05
C LEU A 37 10.22 -26.74 -0.61
N GLU A 38 10.34 -27.27 0.62
CA GLU A 38 9.35 -28.18 1.21
C GLU A 38 7.94 -27.57 1.18
N PHE A 39 7.83 -26.29 1.56
CA PHE A 39 6.57 -25.57 1.52
C PHE A 39 6.02 -25.43 0.09
N LEU A 40 6.85 -25.00 -0.87
CA LEU A 40 6.41 -24.82 -2.26
C LEU A 40 6.00 -26.15 -2.90
N GLU A 41 6.68 -27.24 -2.55
CA GLU A 41 6.33 -28.58 -3.01
C GLU A 41 5.01 -29.06 -2.42
N GLU A 42 4.79 -28.88 -1.12
CA GLU A 42 3.51 -29.17 -0.48
C GLU A 42 2.39 -28.41 -1.16
N ARG A 43 2.59 -27.10 -1.39
CA ARG A 43 1.59 -26.27 -2.08
C ARG A 43 1.34 -26.72 -3.51
N THR A 44 2.40 -27.05 -4.24
CA THR A 44 2.29 -27.55 -5.62
C THR A 44 1.54 -28.88 -5.67
N ARG A 45 1.74 -29.75 -4.67
CA ARG A 45 1.04 -31.02 -4.52
C ARG A 45 -0.45 -30.79 -4.30
N GLU A 46 -0.82 -29.88 -3.41
CA GLU A 46 -2.22 -29.48 -3.17
C GLU A 46 -2.86 -28.93 -4.45
N ALA A 47 -2.19 -28.00 -5.15
CA ALA A 47 -2.70 -27.39 -6.37
C ALA A 47 -2.87 -28.43 -7.50
N ARG A 48 -1.92 -29.34 -7.68
CA ARG A 48 -1.99 -30.41 -8.70
C ARG A 48 -3.09 -31.43 -8.39
N ALA A 49 -3.26 -31.82 -7.13
CA ALA A 49 -4.34 -32.72 -6.73
C ALA A 49 -5.72 -32.12 -7.00
N ALA A 50 -5.81 -30.79 -7.03
CA ALA A 50 -7.06 -30.06 -7.11
C ALA A 50 -7.41 -29.61 -8.55
N THR A 51 -6.44 -29.54 -9.47
CA THR A 51 -6.60 -28.99 -10.82
C THR A 51 -5.65 -29.67 -11.80
N ALA A 52 -6.18 -30.57 -12.63
CA ALA A 52 -5.49 -31.09 -13.81
C ALA A 52 -6.41 -30.90 -15.03
N PRO A 53 -5.94 -30.26 -16.13
CA PRO A 53 -4.60 -29.69 -16.40
C PRO A 53 -4.42 -28.22 -15.92
N PRO A 54 -3.20 -27.62 -15.96
CA PRO A 54 -2.97 -26.22 -15.57
C PRO A 54 -3.81 -25.27 -16.44
N SER A 55 -4.90 -24.78 -15.84
CA SER A 55 -5.83 -23.82 -16.42
C SER A 55 -5.53 -22.43 -15.88
N VAL A 56 -6.18 -21.41 -16.45
CA VAL A 56 -6.11 -20.06 -15.87
C VAL A 56 -6.69 -20.03 -14.45
N ALA A 57 -7.61 -20.94 -14.11
CA ALA A 57 -8.08 -21.12 -12.74
C ALA A 57 -6.93 -21.43 -11.78
N ALA A 58 -6.01 -22.32 -12.19
CA ALA A 58 -4.83 -22.69 -11.39
C ALA A 58 -3.85 -21.52 -11.26
N LEU A 59 -3.64 -20.73 -12.33
CA LEU A 59 -2.83 -19.51 -12.27
C LEU A 59 -3.44 -18.50 -11.29
N VAL A 60 -4.75 -18.24 -11.39
CA VAL A 60 -5.44 -17.30 -10.51
C VAL A 60 -5.47 -17.80 -9.08
N GLU A 61 -5.65 -19.10 -8.86
CA GLU A 61 -5.53 -19.72 -7.55
C GLU A 61 -4.15 -19.49 -6.96
N GLU A 62 -3.07 -19.77 -7.70
CA GLU A 62 -1.69 -19.58 -7.23
C GLU A 62 -1.40 -18.10 -6.94
N VAL A 63 -1.73 -17.20 -7.87
CA VAL A 63 -1.53 -15.75 -7.68
C VAL A 63 -2.33 -15.24 -6.49
N ALA A 64 -3.62 -15.56 -6.43
CA ALA A 64 -4.46 -15.16 -5.31
C ALA A 64 -3.96 -15.80 -4.01
N TYR A 65 -3.52 -17.05 -4.02
CA TYR A 65 -3.01 -17.74 -2.85
C TYR A 65 -1.77 -17.02 -2.31
N TYR A 66 -0.75 -16.77 -3.11
CA TYR A 66 0.46 -16.09 -2.63
C TYR A 66 0.18 -14.62 -2.28
N ALA A 67 -0.61 -13.90 -3.09
CA ALA A 67 -0.99 -12.53 -2.76
C ALA A 67 -1.85 -12.45 -1.48
N VAL A 68 -2.63 -13.48 -1.18
CA VAL A 68 -3.51 -13.50 0.01
C VAL A 68 -2.77 -13.99 1.25
N ASN A 69 -2.08 -15.10 1.10
CA ASN A 69 -1.56 -15.88 2.21
C ASN A 69 -0.14 -15.46 2.56
N TRP A 70 0.61 -14.95 1.59
CA TRP A 70 2.01 -14.55 1.74
C TRP A 70 2.19 -13.05 1.50
N MET A 71 1.17 -12.39 0.94
CA MET A 71 1.22 -11.01 0.45
C MET A 71 2.41 -10.77 -0.46
N LEU A 72 2.83 -11.83 -1.14
CA LEU A 72 3.92 -11.72 -2.05
C LEU A 72 3.46 -10.90 -3.24
N PRO A 73 4.34 -10.01 -3.70
CA PRO A 73 3.99 -9.11 -4.75
C PRO A 73 3.98 -9.86 -6.07
N LEU A 74 2.79 -10.19 -6.57
CA LEU A 74 2.67 -10.92 -7.83
C LEU A 74 2.08 -10.03 -8.92
N LEU A 75 1.69 -10.67 -10.03
CA LEU A 75 1.02 -10.04 -11.18
C LEU A 75 -0.11 -9.10 -10.76
N PHE A 76 -0.82 -9.44 -9.68
CA PHE A 76 -1.75 -8.56 -8.97
C PHE A 76 -1.87 -8.99 -7.51
N ASN A 77 -2.29 -8.05 -6.66
CA ASN A 77 -2.74 -8.32 -5.32
C ASN A 77 -4.26 -8.50 -5.29
N THR A 78 -4.73 -9.37 -4.39
CA THR A 78 -6.17 -9.55 -4.15
C THR A 78 -6.49 -9.62 -2.67
N ALA A 79 -7.60 -9.00 -2.26
CA ALA A 79 -8.09 -9.03 -0.89
C ALA A 79 -9.62 -9.09 -0.88
N LEU A 80 -10.19 -9.61 0.21
CA LEU A 80 -11.62 -9.52 0.48
C LEU A 80 -11.86 -8.41 1.50
N VAL A 81 -12.74 -7.47 1.18
CA VAL A 81 -12.92 -6.23 1.96
C VAL A 81 -14.39 -6.02 2.29
N ALA A 82 -14.66 -5.33 3.39
CA ALA A 82 -15.99 -4.80 3.66
C ALA A 82 -16.31 -3.71 2.62
N ALA A 83 -17.47 -3.79 1.98
CA ALA A 83 -17.89 -2.86 0.94
C ALA A 83 -19.34 -2.46 1.17
N HIS A 84 -19.59 -1.17 1.38
CA HIS A 84 -20.92 -0.66 1.75
C HIS A 84 -21.93 -0.86 0.61
N ASP A 85 -21.49 -0.69 -0.63
CA ASP A 85 -22.34 -0.75 -1.82
C ASP A 85 -22.43 -2.16 -2.42
N ALA A 86 -21.77 -3.15 -1.82
CA ALA A 86 -21.82 -4.52 -2.32
C ALA A 86 -23.04 -5.27 -1.77
N PRO A 87 -23.74 -6.11 -2.56
CA PRO A 87 -24.95 -6.82 -2.14
C PRO A 87 -24.81 -7.65 -0.87
N ARG A 88 -23.59 -8.16 -0.62
CA ARG A 88 -23.27 -8.99 0.55
C ARG A 88 -22.46 -8.24 1.63
N GLY A 89 -22.38 -6.92 1.54
CA GLY A 89 -21.58 -6.08 2.44
C GLY A 89 -20.06 -6.30 2.33
N ARG A 90 -19.62 -7.01 1.28
CA ARG A 90 -18.22 -7.38 1.03
C ARG A 90 -17.94 -7.43 -0.46
N ALA A 91 -16.68 -7.24 -0.82
CA ALA A 91 -16.22 -7.34 -2.20
C ALA A 91 -14.78 -7.85 -2.27
N LEU A 92 -14.45 -8.49 -3.38
CA LEU A 92 -13.06 -8.72 -3.75
C LEU A 92 -12.46 -7.43 -4.29
N VAL A 93 -11.20 -7.19 -4.02
CA VAL A 93 -10.44 -6.09 -4.59
C VAL A 93 -9.25 -6.66 -5.32
N LEU A 94 -9.02 -6.20 -6.55
CA LEU A 94 -7.81 -6.44 -7.33
C LEU A 94 -7.05 -5.12 -7.46
N PHE A 95 -5.77 -5.15 -7.09
CA PHE A 95 -4.91 -3.99 -7.20
C PHE A 95 -3.51 -4.36 -7.63
N PRO A 96 -2.78 -3.45 -8.26
CA PRO A 96 -1.39 -3.68 -8.59
C PRO A 96 -0.57 -4.01 -7.35
N SER A 97 0.52 -4.73 -7.58
CA SER A 97 1.48 -4.97 -6.54
C SER A 97 2.53 -3.86 -6.48
N ASP A 98 2.44 -2.99 -5.48
CA ASP A 98 3.41 -1.91 -5.24
C ASP A 98 4.85 -2.44 -5.07
N LEU A 99 4.95 -3.61 -4.48
CA LEU A 99 6.20 -4.30 -4.23
C LEU A 99 6.78 -4.90 -5.52
N VAL A 100 5.97 -5.27 -6.52
CA VAL A 100 6.52 -5.63 -7.85
C VAL A 100 7.24 -4.41 -8.42
N THR A 101 6.69 -3.21 -8.28
CA THR A 101 7.33 -1.97 -8.73
C THR A 101 8.62 -1.67 -7.97
N ILE A 102 8.66 -1.89 -6.65
CA ILE A 102 9.88 -1.72 -5.84
C ILE A 102 10.95 -2.73 -6.25
N TRP A 103 10.57 -4.00 -6.39
CA TRP A 103 11.47 -5.09 -6.79
C TRP A 103 11.94 -4.96 -8.22
N LEU A 104 11.04 -4.62 -9.14
CA LEU A 104 11.36 -4.22 -10.51
C LEU A 104 12.40 -3.13 -10.48
N LYS A 105 12.18 -2.05 -9.74
CA LYS A 105 13.14 -0.96 -9.64
C LYS A 105 14.50 -1.42 -9.10
N ILE A 106 14.54 -2.28 -8.09
CA ILE A 106 15.79 -2.85 -7.57
C ILE A 106 16.50 -3.69 -8.65
N VAL A 107 15.77 -4.58 -9.32
CA VAL A 107 16.31 -5.50 -10.33
C VAL A 107 16.68 -4.78 -11.63
N THR A 108 15.90 -3.79 -12.06
CA THR A 108 16.04 -3.06 -13.33
C THR A 108 16.94 -1.84 -13.21
N GLU A 109 17.02 -1.14 -12.07
CA GLU A 109 17.96 -0.02 -11.89
C GLU A 109 19.38 -0.52 -11.56
N GLN A 110 19.55 -1.69 -10.96
CA GLN A 110 20.87 -2.28 -10.74
C GLN A 110 21.49 -2.97 -11.98
N ARG A 111 20.94 -2.72 -13.19
CA ARG A 111 21.42 -3.02 -14.56
C ARG A 111 22.80 -3.70 -14.70
N THR A 112 22.94 -4.89 -14.17
CA THR A 112 23.83 -5.87 -14.77
C THR A 112 22.98 -7.12 -14.94
N HIS A 113 22.76 -7.53 -16.19
CA HIS A 113 22.21 -8.85 -16.50
C HIS A 113 22.91 -9.96 -15.68
N GLY A 114 24.15 -9.71 -15.23
CA GLY A 114 24.93 -10.56 -14.32
C GLY A 114 24.31 -10.80 -12.95
N THR A 115 23.70 -9.82 -12.27
CA THR A 115 23.09 -10.05 -10.94
C THR A 115 21.86 -10.94 -11.05
N TYR A 116 21.03 -10.71 -12.07
CA TYR A 116 19.85 -11.53 -12.34
C TYR A 116 20.23 -12.97 -12.72
N ASP A 117 21.18 -13.14 -13.65
CA ASP A 117 21.67 -14.46 -14.08
C ASP A 117 22.38 -15.21 -12.93
N SER A 118 23.09 -14.49 -12.05
CA SER A 118 23.74 -15.11 -10.88
C SER A 118 22.73 -15.58 -9.84
N LEU A 119 21.67 -14.79 -9.60
CA LEU A 119 20.56 -15.15 -8.71
C LEU A 119 19.80 -16.36 -9.25
N TRP A 120 19.54 -16.34 -10.55
CA TRP A 120 18.95 -17.45 -11.27
C TRP A 120 19.78 -18.74 -11.13
N LYS A 121 21.07 -18.68 -11.44
CA LYS A 121 22.00 -19.82 -11.30
C LYS A 121 22.15 -20.29 -9.87
N TYR A 122 22.04 -19.41 -8.89
CA TYR A 122 22.02 -19.77 -7.49
C TYR A 122 20.77 -20.59 -7.16
N LEU A 123 19.58 -20.06 -7.45
CA LEU A 123 18.30 -20.74 -7.16
C LEU A 123 18.15 -22.04 -7.94
N SER A 124 18.57 -22.09 -9.21
CA SER A 124 18.54 -23.30 -10.03
C SER A 124 19.44 -24.41 -9.46
N ARG A 125 20.67 -24.08 -9.03
CA ARG A 125 21.55 -25.04 -8.35
C ARG A 125 20.96 -25.52 -7.03
N ALA A 126 20.40 -24.60 -6.27
CA ALA A 126 19.89 -24.87 -4.94
C ALA A 126 18.58 -25.69 -4.97
N THR A 127 17.75 -25.54 -6.01
CA THR A 127 16.54 -26.36 -6.23
C THR A 127 16.86 -27.73 -6.84
N SER A 128 17.87 -27.81 -7.71
CA SER A 128 18.36 -29.06 -8.30
C SER A 128 18.93 -30.02 -7.25
N SER A 129 19.65 -29.50 -6.25
CA SER A 129 20.20 -30.31 -5.16
C SER A 129 19.13 -30.92 -4.24
N HIS A 130 17.92 -30.37 -4.25
CA HIS A 130 16.79 -30.84 -3.44
C HIS A 130 15.81 -31.74 -4.23
N GLY A 131 16.10 -32.03 -5.50
CA GLY A 131 15.28 -32.96 -6.30
C GLY A 131 13.89 -32.42 -6.67
N THR A 132 13.70 -31.11 -6.60
CA THR A 132 12.39 -30.48 -6.82
C THR A 132 11.99 -30.51 -8.31
N HIS A 133 10.68 -30.65 -8.59
CA HIS A 133 10.14 -30.76 -9.96
C HIS A 133 9.70 -29.41 -10.57
N PHE A 134 10.33 -28.31 -10.18
CA PHE A 134 10.01 -26.99 -10.73
C PHE A 134 10.75 -26.79 -12.06
N ASP A 135 10.00 -26.46 -13.10
CA ASP A 135 10.59 -25.99 -14.37
C ASP A 135 10.86 -24.49 -14.25
N LEU A 136 11.87 -24.18 -13.45
CA LEU A 136 12.22 -22.80 -13.16
C LEU A 136 12.78 -22.10 -14.39
N ASP A 137 13.38 -22.85 -15.32
CA ASP A 137 13.94 -22.35 -16.58
C ASP A 137 12.81 -21.70 -17.40
N ALA A 138 11.66 -22.38 -17.52
CA ALA A 138 10.48 -21.83 -18.18
C ALA A 138 9.94 -20.54 -17.52
N GLY A 139 10.07 -20.41 -16.19
CA GLY A 139 9.69 -19.20 -15.47
C GLY A 139 10.67 -18.05 -15.70
N ALA A 140 11.98 -18.34 -15.67
CA ALA A 140 13.05 -17.38 -15.90
C ALA A 140 13.07 -16.87 -17.35
N ASP A 141 12.78 -17.73 -18.33
CA ASP A 141 12.75 -17.40 -19.76
C ASP A 141 11.72 -16.33 -20.10
N ILE A 142 10.58 -16.30 -19.40
CA ILE A 142 9.52 -15.30 -19.63
C ILE A 142 9.60 -14.12 -18.66
N ALA A 143 10.44 -14.19 -17.63
CA ALA A 143 10.46 -13.20 -16.57
C ALA A 143 10.84 -11.81 -17.07
N GLU A 144 11.80 -11.68 -17.98
CA GLU A 144 12.17 -10.37 -18.54
C GLU A 144 11.00 -9.70 -19.26
N ASP A 145 10.25 -10.46 -20.06
CA ASP A 145 9.09 -9.96 -20.81
C ASP A 145 7.93 -9.59 -19.88
N VAL A 146 7.62 -10.45 -18.90
CA VAL A 146 6.60 -10.19 -17.88
C VAL A 146 6.96 -8.95 -17.07
N LEU A 147 8.21 -8.84 -16.61
CA LEU A 147 8.69 -7.72 -15.79
C LEU A 147 8.72 -6.40 -16.57
N SER A 148 9.18 -6.42 -17.83
CA SER A 148 9.13 -5.27 -18.74
C SER A 148 7.69 -4.80 -18.99
N THR A 149 6.77 -5.75 -19.21
CA THR A 149 5.34 -5.47 -19.37
C THR A 149 4.76 -4.82 -18.11
N LEU A 150 5.13 -5.30 -16.92
CA LEU A 150 4.68 -4.74 -15.64
C LEU A 150 5.30 -3.37 -15.35
N ASP A 151 6.56 -3.13 -15.73
CA ASP A 151 7.24 -1.82 -15.56
C ASP A 151 6.61 -0.74 -16.45
N SER A 152 6.04 -1.13 -17.60
CA SER A 152 5.29 -0.21 -18.47
C SER A 152 4.00 0.33 -17.85
N ILE A 153 3.59 -0.18 -16.69
CA ILE A 153 2.41 0.28 -15.96
C ILE A 153 2.73 1.62 -15.29
N GLU A 154 2.42 2.70 -16.01
CA GLU A 154 2.21 3.98 -15.35
C GLU A 154 0.95 3.85 -14.47
N PHE A 155 1.15 3.78 -13.15
CA PHE A 155 0.09 3.87 -12.14
C PHE A 155 -0.51 5.28 -12.12
N GLU A 156 -1.22 5.63 -13.18
CA GLU A 156 -2.12 6.77 -13.16
C GLU A 156 -3.28 6.43 -12.21
N ALA A 157 -3.65 7.37 -11.33
CA ALA A 157 -4.81 7.24 -10.45
C ALA A 157 -6.10 7.13 -11.29
N GLU A 158 -6.42 5.94 -11.76
CA GLU A 158 -7.62 5.66 -12.54
C GLU A 158 -8.77 5.21 -11.65
N VAL A 159 -9.98 5.48 -12.14
CA VAL A 159 -11.25 5.11 -11.53
C VAL A 159 -11.31 3.58 -11.37
N SER A 160 -11.61 3.13 -10.16
CA SER A 160 -11.81 1.71 -9.88
C SER A 160 -12.97 1.16 -10.71
N VAL A 161 -12.76 0.09 -11.46
CA VAL A 161 -13.84 -0.58 -12.20
C VAL A 161 -14.54 -1.55 -11.26
N VAL A 162 -15.87 -1.45 -11.20
CA VAL A 162 -16.71 -2.41 -10.47
C VAL A 162 -17.20 -3.46 -11.45
N VAL A 163 -16.77 -4.71 -11.28
CA VAL A 163 -17.26 -5.88 -12.03
C VAL A 163 -17.79 -6.94 -11.07
N THR A 164 -18.46 -7.97 -11.57
CA THR A 164 -18.74 -9.18 -10.78
C THR A 164 -17.70 -10.25 -11.07
N VAL A 165 -17.52 -11.23 -10.18
CA VAL A 165 -16.56 -12.34 -10.43
C VAL A 165 -16.89 -13.06 -11.74
N GLY A 166 -18.17 -13.28 -12.04
CA GLY A 166 -18.61 -13.86 -13.32
C GLY A 166 -18.18 -13.05 -14.53
N LYS A 167 -18.22 -11.71 -14.44
CA LYS A 167 -17.80 -10.79 -15.51
C LYS A 167 -16.29 -10.58 -15.57
N LEU A 168 -15.58 -10.81 -14.47
CA LEU A 168 -14.11 -10.74 -14.42
C LEU A 168 -13.47 -11.76 -15.38
N GLY A 169 -14.07 -12.96 -15.50
CA GLY A 169 -13.63 -13.99 -16.45
C GLY A 169 -13.63 -13.48 -17.88
N ALA A 170 -14.75 -12.91 -18.31
CA ALA A 170 -14.86 -12.30 -19.64
C ALA A 170 -13.86 -11.15 -19.84
N ALA A 171 -13.65 -10.31 -18.81
CA ALA A 171 -12.70 -9.19 -18.87
C ALA A 171 -11.24 -9.64 -19.00
N LEU A 172 -10.90 -10.85 -18.52
CA LEU A 172 -9.59 -11.46 -18.64
C LEU A 172 -9.45 -12.37 -19.87
N GLY A 173 -10.48 -12.44 -20.74
CA GLY A 173 -10.48 -13.33 -21.90
C GLY A 173 -10.62 -14.82 -21.55
N LEU A 174 -11.22 -15.13 -20.40
CA LEU A 174 -11.32 -16.48 -19.84
C LEU A 174 -12.70 -17.11 -20.05
N PRO A 175 -12.80 -18.45 -20.09
CA PRO A 175 -14.09 -19.12 -20.00
C PRO A 175 -14.89 -18.65 -18.77
N PRO A 176 -16.23 -18.76 -18.81
CA PRO A 176 -17.12 -18.13 -17.82
C PRO A 176 -16.80 -18.50 -16.36
N GLY A 177 -17.12 -17.57 -15.45
CA GLY A 177 -16.48 -17.38 -14.14
C GLY A 177 -16.48 -18.50 -13.09
N GLU A 178 -16.95 -19.72 -13.36
CA GLU A 178 -16.88 -20.84 -12.40
C GLU A 178 -15.43 -21.18 -12.02
N ASP A 179 -14.51 -21.12 -12.99
CA ASP A 179 -13.08 -21.38 -12.79
C ASP A 179 -12.41 -20.32 -11.90
N LEU A 180 -12.73 -19.04 -12.12
CA LEU A 180 -12.25 -17.95 -11.26
C LEU A 180 -12.82 -18.04 -9.86
N VAL A 181 -14.11 -18.32 -9.72
CA VAL A 181 -14.75 -18.52 -8.42
C VAL A 181 -14.07 -19.67 -7.67
N LYS A 182 -13.76 -20.77 -8.36
CA LYS A 182 -13.05 -21.92 -7.77
C LYS A 182 -11.65 -21.53 -7.29
N GLY A 183 -10.89 -20.78 -8.07
CA GLY A 183 -9.57 -20.28 -7.68
C GLY A 183 -9.65 -19.36 -6.45
N PHE A 184 -10.57 -18.40 -6.44
CA PHE A 184 -10.77 -17.52 -5.29
C PHE A 184 -11.28 -18.28 -4.05
N ARG A 185 -12.24 -19.21 -4.17
CA ARG A 185 -12.71 -20.03 -3.04
C ARG A 185 -11.56 -20.78 -2.37
N ARG A 186 -10.60 -21.26 -3.14
CA ARG A 186 -9.41 -21.95 -2.62
C ARG A 186 -8.39 -21.01 -2.02
N ALA A 187 -8.21 -19.82 -2.60
CA ALA A 187 -7.37 -18.78 -2.02
C ALA A 187 -7.94 -18.24 -0.69
N PHE A 188 -9.26 -18.29 -0.51
CA PHE A 188 -9.99 -17.85 0.68
C PHE A 188 -10.78 -19.01 1.35
N PRO A 189 -10.13 -20.08 1.82
CA PRO A 189 -10.81 -21.34 2.17
C PRO A 189 -11.70 -21.23 3.42
N VAL A 190 -11.43 -20.25 4.28
CA VAL A 190 -12.12 -20.02 5.55
C VAL A 190 -13.06 -18.79 5.49
N SER A 191 -13.16 -18.15 4.32
CA SER A 191 -14.13 -17.08 4.07
C SER A 191 -15.46 -17.67 3.61
N PRO A 192 -16.61 -17.04 3.94
CA PRO A 192 -17.89 -17.40 3.34
C PRO A 192 -17.81 -17.49 1.82
N ALA A 193 -18.49 -18.48 1.25
CA ALA A 193 -18.31 -18.89 -0.13
C ALA A 193 -18.31 -17.70 -1.10
N ILE A 194 -17.21 -17.53 -1.83
CA ILE A 194 -17.12 -16.56 -2.93
C ILE A 194 -18.02 -17.04 -4.06
N ASP A 195 -18.74 -16.15 -4.71
CA ASP A 195 -19.73 -16.49 -5.72
C ASP A 195 -19.58 -15.64 -6.99
N VAL A 196 -20.20 -16.08 -8.09
CA VAL A 196 -20.14 -15.41 -9.40
C VAL A 196 -20.69 -13.98 -9.34
N ASP A 197 -21.62 -13.72 -8.42
CA ASP A 197 -22.28 -12.43 -8.22
C ASP A 197 -21.55 -11.52 -7.23
N ASP A 198 -20.47 -12.01 -6.59
CA ASP A 198 -19.69 -11.16 -5.70
C ASP A 198 -19.06 -10.01 -6.50
N VAL A 199 -19.07 -8.83 -5.89
CA VAL A 199 -18.49 -7.62 -6.47
C VAL A 199 -16.98 -7.71 -6.41
N VAL A 200 -16.33 -7.34 -7.51
CA VAL A 200 -14.89 -7.19 -7.64
C VAL A 200 -14.59 -5.73 -7.98
N PHE A 201 -13.89 -5.05 -7.10
CA PHE A 201 -13.32 -3.73 -7.35
C PHE A 201 -11.93 -3.90 -7.96
N VAL A 202 -11.71 -3.35 -9.14
CA VAL A 202 -10.41 -3.36 -9.80
C VAL A 202 -9.85 -1.95 -9.77
N SER A 203 -8.82 -1.72 -8.97
CA SER A 203 -8.28 -0.38 -8.76
C SER A 203 -7.70 0.26 -10.02
N HIS A 204 -7.21 -0.52 -10.98
CA HIS A 204 -6.64 -0.04 -12.23
C HIS A 204 -7.17 -0.87 -13.40
N ARG A 205 -7.96 -0.28 -14.30
CA ARG A 205 -8.55 -1.02 -15.43
C ARG A 205 -7.49 -1.69 -16.31
N LYS A 206 -6.36 -1.00 -16.53
CA LYS A 206 -5.24 -1.50 -17.34
C LYS A 206 -4.69 -2.83 -16.85
N ILE A 207 -4.80 -3.14 -15.55
CA ILE A 207 -4.31 -4.40 -14.99
C ILE A 207 -4.99 -5.61 -15.64
N LEU A 208 -6.29 -5.52 -15.92
CA LEU A 208 -7.02 -6.63 -16.54
C LEU A 208 -6.56 -6.87 -17.98
N GLY A 209 -6.33 -5.79 -18.73
CA GLY A 209 -5.83 -5.88 -20.10
C GLY A 209 -4.42 -6.48 -20.16
N ILE A 210 -3.56 -6.11 -19.21
CA ILE A 210 -2.20 -6.64 -19.11
C ILE A 210 -2.21 -8.12 -18.73
N LEU A 211 -2.99 -8.50 -17.71
CA LEU A 211 -3.12 -9.90 -17.32
C LEU A 211 -3.67 -10.74 -18.47
N ALA A 212 -4.71 -10.26 -19.17
CA ALA A 212 -5.23 -10.93 -20.36
C ALA A 212 -4.17 -11.07 -21.45
N SER A 213 -3.37 -10.02 -21.68
CA SER A 213 -2.27 -10.04 -22.65
C SER A 213 -1.20 -11.07 -22.27
N LEU A 214 -0.71 -11.04 -21.03
CA LEU A 214 0.28 -11.99 -20.53
C LEU A 214 -0.22 -13.45 -20.65
N ILE A 215 -1.48 -13.69 -20.28
CA ILE A 215 -2.10 -15.02 -20.40
C ILE A 215 -2.20 -15.46 -21.86
N THR A 216 -2.51 -14.55 -22.77
CA THR A 216 -2.62 -14.83 -24.21
C THR A 216 -1.25 -15.11 -24.84
N VAL A 217 -0.23 -14.35 -24.47
CA VAL A 217 1.13 -14.44 -25.03
C VAL A 217 1.87 -15.68 -24.51
N HIS A 218 1.88 -15.90 -23.20
CA HIS A 218 2.70 -16.95 -22.58
C HIS A 218 1.90 -18.21 -22.23
N GLY A 219 0.57 -18.11 -22.08
CA GLY A 219 -0.25 -19.18 -21.55
C GLY A 219 -0.20 -19.29 -20.02
N ALA A 220 -1.17 -20.00 -19.44
CA ALA A 220 -1.34 -20.10 -17.99
C ALA A 220 -0.21 -20.86 -17.29
N ARG A 221 0.33 -21.90 -17.94
CA ARG A 221 1.36 -22.77 -17.35
C ARG A 221 2.69 -22.03 -17.19
N PRO A 222 3.30 -21.42 -18.23
CA PRO A 222 4.53 -20.65 -18.05
C PRO A 222 4.38 -19.52 -17.03
N LEU A 223 3.25 -18.82 -17.02
CA LEU A 223 2.97 -17.79 -16.00
C LEU A 223 2.89 -18.35 -14.57
N THR A 224 2.40 -19.58 -14.41
CA THR A 224 2.37 -20.25 -13.09
C THR A 224 3.80 -20.57 -12.63
N GLU A 225 4.66 -21.03 -13.54
CA GLU A 225 6.07 -21.26 -13.21
C GLU A 225 6.82 -19.95 -12.95
N PHE A 226 6.51 -18.87 -13.69
CA PHE A 226 7.00 -17.52 -13.37
C PHE A 226 6.60 -17.07 -11.96
N VAL A 227 5.33 -17.29 -11.57
CA VAL A 227 4.87 -16.94 -10.21
C VAL A 227 5.66 -17.71 -9.15
N ARG A 228 5.88 -19.02 -9.34
CA ARG A 228 6.69 -19.83 -8.41
C ARG A 228 8.14 -19.39 -8.38
N TRP A 229 8.72 -19.13 -9.54
CA TRP A 229 10.06 -18.59 -9.68
C TRP A 229 10.19 -17.25 -8.93
N TRP A 230 9.20 -16.36 -9.06
CA TRP A 230 9.17 -15.09 -8.36
C TRP A 230 9.04 -15.25 -6.84
N VAL A 231 8.21 -16.19 -6.38
CA VAL A 231 8.12 -16.52 -4.95
C VAL A 231 9.48 -17.01 -4.42
N LEU A 232 10.14 -17.91 -5.15
CA LEU A 232 11.49 -18.36 -4.82
C LEU A 232 12.50 -17.22 -4.81
N LEU A 233 12.37 -16.26 -5.72
CA LEU A 233 13.21 -15.08 -5.79
C LEU A 233 13.07 -14.21 -4.54
N VAL A 234 11.83 -13.79 -4.24
CA VAL A 234 11.55 -12.86 -3.13
C VAL A 234 11.81 -13.53 -1.79
N VAL A 235 11.38 -14.77 -1.62
CA VAL A 235 11.55 -15.50 -0.37
C VAL A 235 12.98 -16.03 -0.22
N GLY A 236 13.62 -16.41 -1.33
CA GLY A 236 15.04 -16.77 -1.35
C GLY A 236 15.93 -15.59 -0.94
N PHE A 237 15.61 -14.38 -1.39
CA PHE A 237 16.27 -13.15 -0.93
C PHE A 237 16.09 -12.94 0.57
N LEU A 238 14.88 -13.18 1.09
CA LEU A 238 14.60 -13.21 2.53
C LEU A 238 15.29 -14.37 3.26
N SER A 239 15.81 -15.38 2.54
CA SER A 239 16.39 -16.63 3.06
C SER A 239 17.91 -16.72 2.94
N ASP A 240 18.57 -15.83 2.20
CA ASP A 240 20.04 -15.76 2.17
C ASP A 240 20.54 -14.33 1.94
N SER A 241 21.02 -13.68 3.00
CA SER A 241 21.59 -12.33 2.93
C SER A 241 23.01 -12.28 2.34
N THR A 242 23.71 -13.43 2.26
CA THR A 242 25.08 -13.50 1.73
C THR A 242 25.09 -13.24 0.23
N PHE A 243 24.08 -13.76 -0.49
CA PHE A 243 23.90 -13.53 -1.91
C PHE A 243 23.83 -12.03 -2.25
N ILE A 244 23.10 -11.24 -1.46
CA ILE A 244 22.92 -9.81 -1.71
C ILE A 244 24.22 -9.05 -1.45
N ARG A 245 24.97 -9.42 -0.41
CA ARG A 245 26.28 -8.82 -0.09
C ARG A 245 27.32 -9.06 -1.19
N GLU A 246 27.21 -10.17 -1.93
CA GLU A 246 28.12 -10.51 -3.02
C GLU A 246 27.81 -9.74 -4.32
N HIS A 247 26.57 -9.26 -4.51
CA HIS A 247 26.10 -8.75 -5.81
C HIS A 247 25.54 -7.33 -5.78
N ALA A 248 25.49 -6.67 -4.62
CA ALA A 248 25.00 -5.29 -4.47
C ALA A 248 25.83 -4.49 -3.45
N ASP A 249 25.78 -3.16 -3.54
CA ASP A 249 26.42 -2.28 -2.55
C ASP A 249 25.83 -2.54 -1.16
N VAL A 250 26.69 -2.93 -0.21
CA VAL A 250 26.34 -3.27 1.18
C VAL A 250 25.42 -2.23 1.82
N ARG A 251 25.57 -0.94 1.49
CA ARG A 251 24.71 0.11 2.02
C ARG A 251 23.29 0.04 1.45
N GLU A 252 23.16 -0.13 0.13
CA GLU A 252 21.87 -0.29 -0.54
C GLU A 252 21.17 -1.57 -0.06
N VAL A 253 21.92 -2.65 0.12
CA VAL A 253 21.42 -3.92 0.67
C VAL A 253 20.85 -3.74 2.07
N SER A 254 21.56 -3.04 2.95
CA SER A 254 21.10 -2.79 4.32
C SER A 254 19.82 -1.96 4.36
N GLU A 255 19.73 -0.92 3.53
CA GLU A 255 18.54 -0.07 3.41
C GLU A 255 17.34 -0.87 2.85
N VAL A 256 17.57 -1.69 1.82
CA VAL A 256 16.53 -2.57 1.23
C VAL A 256 16.08 -3.64 2.22
N MET A 257 17.00 -4.35 2.87
CA MET A 257 16.67 -5.37 3.88
C MET A 257 15.89 -4.76 5.05
N THR A 258 16.28 -3.58 5.50
CA THR A 258 15.52 -2.84 6.52
C THR A 258 14.10 -2.60 6.05
N LEU A 259 13.91 -2.04 4.85
CA LEU A 259 12.59 -1.76 4.29
C LEU A 259 11.74 -3.04 4.16
N VAL A 260 12.30 -4.12 3.61
CA VAL A 260 11.60 -5.40 3.43
C VAL A 260 11.22 -5.99 4.79
N CYS A 261 12.17 -6.13 5.72
CA CYS A 261 11.92 -6.70 7.04
C CYS A 261 10.90 -5.90 7.85
N THR A 262 10.94 -4.56 7.80
CA THR A 262 9.95 -3.72 8.47
C THR A 262 8.58 -3.86 7.83
N THR A 263 8.51 -3.89 6.49
CA THR A 263 7.23 -4.03 5.75
C THR A 263 6.59 -5.38 6.05
N GLU A 264 7.37 -6.45 6.04
CA GLU A 264 6.88 -7.79 6.31
C GLU A 264 6.44 -7.96 7.76
N THR A 265 7.23 -7.46 8.70
CA THR A 265 6.83 -7.48 10.11
C THR A 265 5.57 -6.67 10.32
N GLU A 266 5.46 -5.47 9.75
CA GLU A 266 4.30 -4.64 9.90
C GLU A 266 3.06 -5.25 9.26
N ALA A 267 3.20 -5.95 8.15
CA ALA A 267 2.02 -6.58 7.58
C ALA A 267 1.60 -7.84 8.37
N THR A 268 2.41 -8.33 9.32
CA THR A 268 2.08 -9.40 10.29
C THR A 268 1.59 -8.82 11.62
N HIS A 269 2.24 -7.76 12.11
CA HIS A 269 2.07 -7.22 13.45
C HIS A 269 1.57 -5.77 13.47
N GLY A 270 1.22 -5.19 12.32
CA GLY A 270 0.93 -3.76 12.17
C GLY A 270 -0.22 -3.30 13.03
N LEU A 271 -1.23 -4.16 13.24
CA LEU A 271 -2.31 -3.85 14.17
C LEU A 271 -1.84 -3.82 15.63
N ALA A 272 -0.89 -4.69 16.03
CA ALA A 272 -0.27 -4.63 17.36
C ALA A 272 0.58 -3.36 17.51
N LEU A 273 1.34 -3.00 16.48
CA LEU A 273 2.16 -1.78 16.44
C LEU A 273 1.27 -0.53 16.51
N ASN A 274 0.18 -0.47 15.75
CA ASN A 274 -0.80 0.62 15.80
C ASN A 274 -1.50 0.72 17.15
N THR A 275 -1.81 -0.43 17.77
CA THR A 275 -2.39 -0.45 19.12
C THR A 275 -1.42 0.12 20.14
N ALA A 276 -0.16 -0.33 20.11
CA ALA A 276 0.88 0.18 20.99
C ALA A 276 1.19 1.66 20.74
N HIS A 277 1.09 2.13 19.49
CA HIS A 277 1.22 3.54 19.14
C HIS A 277 0.04 4.36 19.66
N LYS A 278 -1.20 3.88 19.48
CA LYS A 278 -2.41 4.53 19.99
C LYS A 278 -2.36 4.70 21.50
N GLU A 279 -1.89 3.69 22.24
CA GLU A 279 -1.77 3.75 23.69
C GLU A 279 -0.78 4.80 24.20
N ARG A 280 0.10 5.32 23.32
CA ARG A 280 1.02 6.42 23.64
C ARG A 280 0.43 7.80 23.33
N LEU A 281 -0.65 7.85 22.56
CA LEU A 281 -1.33 9.10 22.23
C LEU A 281 -2.40 9.36 23.28
N ASP A 282 -2.47 10.61 23.72
CA ASP A 282 -3.51 11.06 24.62
C ASP A 282 -4.87 11.09 23.88
N GLU A 283 -5.96 10.73 24.55
CA GLU A 283 -7.31 10.79 23.95
C GLU A 283 -7.68 12.23 23.59
N ASP A 284 -7.17 13.22 24.33
CA ASP A 284 -7.33 14.64 24.01
C ASP A 284 -6.59 15.03 22.72
N GLN A 285 -5.41 14.45 22.47
CA GLN A 285 -4.66 14.64 21.21
C GLN A 285 -5.41 14.03 20.03
N LEU A 286 -5.94 12.81 20.20
CA LEU A 286 -6.75 12.16 19.18
C LEU A 286 -8.07 12.92 18.93
N GLY A 287 -8.72 13.43 19.98
CA GLY A 287 -9.91 14.27 19.87
C GLY A 287 -9.65 15.56 19.10
N SER A 288 -8.56 16.24 19.43
CA SER A 288 -8.11 17.46 18.73
C SER A 288 -7.80 17.20 17.26
N LEU A 289 -7.11 16.08 16.97
CA LEU A 289 -6.83 15.67 15.59
C LEU A 289 -8.12 15.37 14.81
N ARG A 290 -9.06 14.61 15.37
CA ARG A 290 -10.36 14.34 14.71
C ARG A 290 -11.08 15.63 14.36
N LYS A 291 -11.15 16.58 15.29
CA LYS A 291 -11.76 17.90 15.06
C LYS A 291 -11.06 18.66 13.93
N ALA A 292 -9.73 18.65 13.88
CA ALA A 292 -8.97 19.28 12.81
C ALA A 292 -9.27 18.64 11.44
N LEU A 293 -9.32 17.30 11.35
CA LEU A 293 -9.66 16.58 10.12
C LEU A 293 -11.11 16.83 9.69
N ASP A 294 -12.06 16.89 10.63
CA ASP A 294 -13.45 17.24 10.36
C ASP A 294 -13.56 18.69 9.85
N ASN A 295 -12.76 19.62 10.38
CA ASN A 295 -12.69 20.99 9.87
C ASN A 295 -12.17 21.03 8.41
N VAL A 296 -11.15 20.22 8.07
CA VAL A 296 -10.67 20.08 6.68
C VAL A 296 -11.79 19.56 5.78
N LYS A 297 -12.45 18.46 6.17
CA LYS A 297 -13.55 17.87 5.39
C LYS A 297 -14.69 18.88 5.19
N SER A 298 -15.15 19.52 6.25
CA SER A 298 -16.23 20.50 6.22
C SER A 298 -15.88 21.71 5.36
N THR A 299 -14.62 22.13 5.36
CA THR A 299 -14.15 23.23 4.52
C THR A 299 -14.12 22.83 3.05
N LEU A 300 -13.63 21.63 2.73
CA LEU A 300 -13.62 21.13 1.37
C LEU A 300 -15.04 21.01 0.79
N VAL A 301 -16.01 20.51 1.58
CA VAL A 301 -17.42 20.46 1.20
C VAL A 301 -17.95 21.86 0.87
N LEU A 302 -17.70 22.86 1.72
CA LEU A 302 -18.14 24.24 1.46
C LEU A 302 -17.45 24.87 0.26
N SER A 303 -16.19 24.53 -0.01
CA SER A 303 -15.47 25.00 -1.19
C SER A 303 -16.11 24.53 -2.49
N ILE A 304 -16.77 23.35 -2.50
CA ILE A 304 -17.48 22.83 -3.68
C ILE A 304 -18.65 23.72 -4.07
N ASP A 305 -19.41 24.23 -3.09
CA ASP A 305 -20.58 25.08 -3.35
C ASP A 305 -20.20 26.37 -4.12
N HIS A 306 -18.98 26.86 -3.89
CA HIS A 306 -18.44 28.07 -4.51
C HIS A 306 -17.79 27.85 -5.89
N LEU A 307 -17.74 26.62 -6.41
CA LEU A 307 -17.16 26.34 -7.74
C LEU A 307 -18.06 26.88 -8.85
N SER A 308 -17.68 28.01 -9.46
CA SER A 308 -18.50 28.70 -10.48
C SER A 308 -18.63 27.96 -11.81
N TYR A 309 -17.74 27.00 -12.08
CA TYR A 309 -17.68 26.24 -13.33
C TYR A 309 -18.44 24.90 -13.28
N MET A 310 -19.02 24.53 -12.14
CA MET A 310 -19.78 23.29 -11.95
C MET A 310 -21.28 23.55 -11.85
N SER A 311 -22.10 22.63 -12.37
CA SER A 311 -23.55 22.67 -12.18
C SER A 311 -23.94 22.31 -10.75
N ASP A 312 -25.09 22.80 -10.29
CA ASP A 312 -25.59 22.53 -8.92
C ASP A 312 -25.72 21.03 -8.63
N ARG A 313 -26.18 20.24 -9.60
CA ARG A 313 -26.25 18.78 -9.48
C ARG A 313 -24.88 18.12 -9.27
N ALA A 314 -23.85 18.60 -9.97
CA ALA A 314 -22.49 18.08 -9.80
C ALA A 314 -21.94 18.45 -8.42
N LYS A 315 -22.17 19.69 -7.96
CA LYS A 315 -21.80 20.15 -6.62
C LYS A 315 -22.47 19.33 -5.51
N GLU A 316 -23.77 19.09 -5.64
CA GLU A 316 -24.53 18.26 -4.70
C GLU A 316 -23.95 16.84 -4.64
N THR A 317 -23.73 16.22 -5.81
CA THR A 317 -23.15 14.86 -5.91
C THR A 317 -21.77 14.79 -5.24
N MET A 318 -20.86 15.73 -5.54
CA MET A 318 -19.51 15.74 -4.96
C MET A 318 -19.53 16.02 -3.46
N SER A 319 -20.39 16.92 -3.02
CA SER A 319 -20.56 17.24 -1.60
C SER A 319 -21.07 16.04 -0.81
N ASP A 320 -22.04 15.32 -1.35
CA ASP A 320 -22.59 14.12 -0.71
C ASP A 320 -21.58 12.99 -0.68
N GLN A 321 -20.81 12.78 -1.76
CA GLN A 321 -19.67 11.86 -1.76
C GLN A 321 -18.69 12.16 -0.62
N LEU A 322 -18.30 13.42 -0.43
CA LEU A 322 -17.37 13.82 0.63
C LEU A 322 -17.96 13.70 2.04
N LYS A 323 -19.24 14.08 2.23
CA LYS A 323 -19.91 14.00 3.54
C LYS A 323 -19.94 12.56 4.07
N ASP A 324 -20.14 11.60 3.18
CA ASP A 324 -20.15 10.17 3.49
C ASP A 324 -18.76 9.62 3.88
N VAL A 325 -17.68 10.31 3.52
CA VAL A 325 -16.33 9.86 3.85
C VAL A 325 -16.04 9.99 5.35
N ARG A 326 -15.58 8.89 5.95
CA ARG A 326 -15.19 8.82 7.36
C ARG A 326 -13.68 8.90 7.54
N ALA A 327 -13.20 9.60 8.57
CA ALA A 327 -11.81 9.53 8.99
C ALA A 327 -11.60 8.31 9.91
N GLU A 328 -10.55 7.54 9.67
CA GLU A 328 -10.13 6.45 10.55
C GLU A 328 -8.68 6.63 10.97
N LEU A 329 -8.48 6.99 12.24
CA LEU A 329 -7.16 7.19 12.83
C LEU A 329 -6.61 5.85 13.32
N LEU A 330 -5.43 5.47 12.82
CA LEU A 330 -4.69 4.26 13.22
C LEU A 330 -5.37 2.92 12.86
N GLY A 331 -6.40 2.96 12.01
CA GLY A 331 -7.25 1.81 11.73
C GLY A 331 -8.29 1.54 12.83
N ASP A 332 -9.03 0.44 12.71
CA ASP A 332 -10.06 0.02 13.69
C ASP A 332 -9.42 -0.62 14.94
N VAL A 333 -8.56 0.13 15.63
CA VAL A 333 -7.93 -0.28 16.91
C VAL A 333 -8.99 -0.49 18.01
N ASN A 334 -10.20 0.07 17.84
CA ASN A 334 -11.29 -0.13 18.78
C ASN A 334 -11.86 -1.55 18.71
N ALA A 335 -11.93 -2.17 17.52
CA ALA A 335 -12.31 -3.57 17.37
C ALA A 335 -11.39 -4.52 18.16
N MET A 336 -10.12 -4.16 18.33
CA MET A 336 -9.14 -4.95 19.11
C MET A 336 -9.37 -4.89 20.63
N ARG A 337 -9.84 -3.75 21.15
CA ARG A 337 -10.04 -3.54 22.58
C ARG A 337 -11.28 -4.21 23.13
N GLN A 338 -12.32 -4.39 22.31
CA GLN A 338 -13.63 -4.85 22.80
C GLN A 338 -13.74 -6.37 22.96
N ASP A 339 -12.95 -7.17 22.21
CA ASP A 339 -13.20 -8.62 22.06
C ASP A 339 -12.05 -9.54 22.52
N ASN A 340 -11.15 -9.11 23.42
CA ASN A 340 -9.85 -9.80 23.63
C ASN A 340 -9.08 -9.99 22.31
N GLY A 341 -9.37 -9.16 21.29
CA GLY A 341 -8.95 -9.38 19.91
C GLY A 341 -7.43 -9.46 19.76
N SER A 342 -6.66 -8.74 20.58
CA SER A 342 -5.21 -8.84 20.60
C SER A 342 -4.69 -10.19 21.08
N VAL A 343 -5.31 -10.79 22.11
CA VAL A 343 -4.96 -12.13 22.60
C VAL A 343 -5.38 -13.17 21.58
N THR A 344 -6.58 -13.03 20.99
CA THR A 344 -7.07 -13.95 19.95
C THR A 344 -6.23 -13.89 18.68
N LEU A 345 -5.76 -12.70 18.27
CA LEU A 345 -5.00 -12.51 17.03
C LEU A 345 -3.51 -12.81 17.19
N PHE A 346 -2.93 -12.44 18.34
CA PHE A 346 -1.49 -12.48 18.55
C PHE A 346 -1.03 -13.50 19.60
N GLY A 347 -1.93 -13.98 20.46
CA GLY A 347 -1.59 -14.94 21.51
C GLY A 347 -1.24 -16.33 20.98
N ASP A 348 -1.75 -16.68 19.80
CA ASP A 348 -1.47 -17.95 19.14
C ASP A 348 -0.42 -17.85 18.02
N LEU A 349 0.25 -16.70 17.89
CA LEU A 349 1.37 -16.63 16.95
C LEU A 349 2.52 -17.50 17.47
N PRO A 350 3.23 -18.19 16.56
CA PRO A 350 4.45 -18.90 16.95
C PRO A 350 5.42 -17.92 17.60
N ASP A 351 6.23 -18.41 18.53
CA ASP A 351 7.37 -17.64 18.99
C ASP A 351 8.31 -17.35 17.81
N VAL A 352 9.03 -16.23 17.89
CA VAL A 352 10.04 -15.87 16.89
C VAL A 352 11.21 -16.84 17.07
N GLU A 353 11.13 -17.96 16.35
CA GLU A 353 12.13 -19.02 16.32
C GLU A 353 12.99 -18.94 15.04
N TRP A 354 14.18 -19.51 15.11
CA TRP A 354 15.06 -19.68 13.96
C TRP A 354 14.72 -21.01 13.25
N PRO A 355 14.62 -21.06 11.91
CA PRO A 355 14.78 -19.94 10.97
C PRO A 355 13.56 -19.00 10.88
N PHE A 356 13.81 -17.69 10.74
CA PHE A 356 12.84 -16.61 10.55
C PHE A 356 11.82 -16.93 9.46
N LEU A 357 12.24 -17.61 8.38
CA LEU A 357 11.30 -18.00 7.33
C LEU A 357 10.18 -18.89 7.86
N ARG A 358 10.49 -19.89 8.69
CA ARG A 358 9.45 -20.76 9.28
C ARG A 358 8.52 -19.98 10.19
N TYR A 359 9.07 -19.08 11.00
CA TYR A 359 8.29 -18.16 11.81
C TYR A 359 7.36 -17.31 10.94
N TRP A 360 7.89 -16.66 9.90
CA TRP A 360 7.14 -15.77 9.01
C TRP A 360 6.00 -16.53 8.32
N VAL A 361 6.27 -17.68 7.71
CA VAL A 361 5.25 -18.53 7.06
C VAL A 361 4.18 -18.98 8.05
N SER A 362 4.57 -19.41 9.25
CA SER A 362 3.65 -19.90 10.28
C SER A 362 2.78 -18.78 10.85
N ALA A 363 3.39 -17.63 11.17
CA ALA A 363 2.67 -16.45 11.66
C ALA A 363 1.67 -15.93 10.61
N ARG A 364 2.08 -15.86 9.34
CA ARG A 364 1.21 -15.50 8.21
C ARG A 364 0.02 -16.43 8.07
N THR A 365 0.28 -17.73 8.10
CA THR A 365 -0.76 -18.76 7.97
C THR A 365 -1.75 -18.71 9.14
N ARG A 366 -1.26 -18.45 10.36
CA ARG A 366 -2.10 -18.31 11.56
C ARG A 366 -2.96 -17.06 11.49
N ILE A 367 -2.37 -15.91 11.22
CA ILE A 367 -3.07 -14.64 11.03
C ILE A 367 -4.22 -14.81 10.04
N ARG A 368 -3.95 -15.42 8.89
CA ARG A 368 -4.98 -15.72 7.90
C ARG A 368 -6.14 -16.53 8.47
N SER A 369 -5.83 -17.61 9.21
CA SER A 369 -6.88 -18.48 9.77
C SER A 369 -7.82 -17.71 10.71
N LEU A 370 -7.29 -16.69 11.38
CA LEU A 370 -8.05 -15.82 12.27
C LEU A 370 -8.78 -14.73 11.48
N ASP A 371 -8.14 -14.13 10.47
CA ASP A 371 -8.69 -13.12 9.56
C ASP A 371 -9.92 -13.58 8.77
N SER A 372 -10.02 -14.88 8.55
CA SER A 372 -11.08 -15.50 7.78
C SER A 372 -12.24 -15.99 8.66
N GLY A 373 -11.97 -16.32 9.92
CA GLY A 373 -12.99 -16.64 10.94
C GLY A 373 -13.58 -15.42 11.65
N VAL A 374 -12.82 -14.32 11.79
CA VAL A 374 -13.28 -13.08 12.43
C VAL A 374 -13.68 -12.09 11.32
N ARG A 375 -14.91 -11.57 11.40
CA ARG A 375 -15.53 -10.58 10.48
C ARG A 375 -14.48 -9.81 9.64
N TYR A 376 -14.60 -9.86 8.30
CA TYR A 376 -13.72 -9.36 7.21
C TYR A 376 -12.98 -8.01 7.35
N ARG A 377 -13.16 -7.29 8.46
CA ARG A 377 -12.50 -6.04 8.80
C ARG A 377 -11.01 -6.23 9.09
N LEU A 378 -10.60 -7.34 9.72
CA LEU A 378 -9.22 -7.57 10.19
C LEU A 378 -8.16 -7.79 9.10
N PRO A 379 -8.35 -8.67 8.10
CA PRO A 379 -7.36 -8.89 7.02
C PRO A 379 -7.09 -7.63 6.20
N TYR A 380 -8.09 -6.76 6.10
CA TYR A 380 -7.96 -5.49 5.42
C TYR A 380 -7.11 -4.49 6.23
N LEU A 381 -7.15 -4.55 7.56
CA LEU A 381 -6.41 -3.66 8.45
C LEU A 381 -4.91 -4.00 8.47
N GLN A 382 -4.53 -5.28 8.45
CA GLN A 382 -3.12 -5.69 8.51
C GLN A 382 -2.38 -5.53 7.18
N ARG A 383 -3.03 -5.75 6.03
CA ARG A 383 -2.37 -5.62 4.71
C ARG A 383 -2.03 -4.20 4.30
N ARG A 384 -2.58 -3.20 4.99
CA ARG A 384 -2.48 -1.80 4.59
C ARG A 384 -1.98 -0.88 5.69
N THR A 385 -1.35 -1.44 6.73
CA THR A 385 -0.43 -0.70 7.57
C THR A 385 0.89 -0.40 6.86
N VAL A 386 1.17 -1.00 5.69
CA VAL A 386 2.37 -0.70 4.89
C VAL A 386 2.66 0.82 4.86
N PRO A 387 3.79 1.28 5.45
CA PRO A 387 4.12 2.71 5.66
C PRO A 387 4.20 3.54 4.40
N ALA A 388 4.13 2.91 3.22
CA ALA A 388 4.27 3.55 1.93
C ALA A 388 3.25 4.68 1.73
N THR A 389 2.09 4.65 2.41
CA THR A 389 1.10 5.73 2.35
C THR A 389 0.68 6.21 3.75
N LEU A 390 1.06 7.45 4.07
CA LEU A 390 0.79 8.10 5.36
C LEU A 390 -0.73 8.31 5.59
N VAL A 391 -1.42 8.79 4.55
CA VAL A 391 -2.87 9.01 4.55
C VAL A 391 -3.42 8.53 3.21
N ARG A 392 -4.49 7.76 3.22
CA ARG A 392 -5.05 7.15 1.99
C ARG A 392 -6.56 7.07 2.02
N TYR A 393 -7.20 7.27 0.87
CA TYR A 393 -8.62 7.01 0.69
C TYR A 393 -8.90 5.56 0.30
N GLU A 394 -10.02 5.05 0.78
CA GLU A 394 -10.51 3.71 0.50
C GLU A 394 -11.88 3.81 -0.17
N PRO A 395 -11.96 3.61 -1.49
CA PRO A 395 -13.21 3.83 -2.22
C PRO A 395 -14.34 2.89 -1.79
N PHE A 396 -14.02 1.63 -1.48
CA PHE A 396 -15.01 0.59 -1.16
C PHE A 396 -15.64 0.71 0.24
N SER A 397 -14.89 1.27 1.20
CA SER A 397 -15.34 1.53 2.57
C SER A 397 -15.66 3.00 2.81
N ARG A 398 -15.49 3.86 1.79
CA ARG A 398 -15.66 5.31 1.83
C ARG A 398 -15.02 5.94 3.08
N ARG A 399 -13.75 5.65 3.30
CA ARG A 399 -13.01 6.21 4.45
C ARG A 399 -11.61 6.65 4.06
N VAL A 400 -11.07 7.60 4.81
CA VAL A 400 -9.67 8.00 4.76
C VAL A 400 -8.98 7.42 5.99
N VAL A 401 -7.98 6.57 5.77
CA VAL A 401 -7.18 5.96 6.83
C VAL A 401 -5.91 6.76 7.02
N VAL A 402 -5.63 7.12 8.27
CA VAL A 402 -4.42 7.80 8.72
C VAL A 402 -3.55 6.79 9.47
N SER A 403 -2.34 6.51 8.95
CA SER A 403 -1.43 5.54 9.57
C SER A 403 -0.72 6.11 10.80
N ALA A 404 -0.14 5.24 11.63
CA ALA A 404 0.68 5.67 12.76
C ALA A 404 1.87 6.52 12.34
N ALA A 405 2.48 6.21 11.19
CA ALA A 405 3.60 6.98 10.64
C ALA A 405 3.20 8.44 10.29
N ALA A 406 1.93 8.69 9.94
CA ALA A 406 1.44 10.05 9.70
C ALA A 406 1.27 10.86 10.99
N LEU A 407 1.23 10.21 12.16
CA LEU A 407 1.15 10.84 13.48
C LEU A 407 2.54 11.13 14.08
N ALA A 408 3.55 11.25 13.22
CA ALA A 408 4.90 11.63 13.59
C ALA A 408 5.37 12.84 12.77
N ALA A 409 6.42 13.51 13.26
CA ALA A 409 7.09 14.55 12.51
C ALA A 409 7.65 13.98 11.19
N PRO A 410 7.62 14.74 10.08
CA PRO A 410 7.21 16.14 9.99
C PRO A 410 5.71 16.40 9.81
N TYR A 411 4.88 15.36 9.75
CA TYR A 411 3.47 15.47 9.34
C TYR A 411 2.53 15.83 10.49
N TYR A 412 2.88 15.42 11.71
CA TYR A 412 2.12 15.70 12.91
C TYR A 412 3.05 15.94 14.10
N TYR A 413 2.78 17.00 14.85
CA TYR A 413 3.48 17.34 16.08
C TYR A 413 2.45 17.43 17.19
N ALA A 414 2.44 16.51 18.15
CA ALA A 414 1.41 16.50 19.19
C ALA A 414 1.28 17.82 19.97
N GLN A 415 2.38 18.58 20.07
CA GLN A 415 2.45 19.91 20.70
C GLN A 415 2.70 21.03 19.66
N GLY A 416 2.43 20.75 18.39
CA GLY A 416 2.59 21.70 17.30
C GLY A 416 1.49 22.74 17.24
N THR A 417 1.69 23.73 16.38
CA THR A 417 0.70 24.78 16.10
C THR A 417 -0.37 24.25 15.15
N LYS A 418 -1.55 24.89 15.07
CA LYS A 418 -2.55 24.53 14.05
C LYS A 418 -2.00 24.66 12.64
N ALA A 419 -1.15 25.65 12.37
CA ALA A 419 -0.47 25.76 11.08
C ALA A 419 0.33 24.51 10.71
N MET A 420 1.06 23.93 11.68
CA MET A 420 1.78 22.67 11.47
C MET A 420 0.84 21.49 11.22
N PHE A 421 -0.27 21.41 11.98
CA PHE A 421 -1.27 20.35 11.78
C PHE A 421 -1.91 20.42 10.39
N TYR A 422 -2.41 21.59 10.00
CA TYR A 422 -3.08 21.78 8.71
C TYR A 422 -2.09 21.67 7.54
N GLY A 423 -0.87 22.18 7.68
CA GLY A 423 0.17 22.09 6.65
C GLY A 423 0.74 20.68 6.47
N GLY A 424 0.78 19.88 7.54
CA GLY A 424 1.21 18.48 7.51
C GLY A 424 0.04 17.53 7.23
N ILE A 425 -0.49 16.90 8.29
CA ILE A 425 -1.52 15.88 8.18
C ILE A 425 -2.84 16.38 7.57
N GLY A 426 -3.21 17.65 7.79
CA GLY A 426 -4.43 18.24 7.23
C GLY A 426 -4.38 18.30 5.70
N PHE A 427 -3.24 18.67 5.12
CA PHE A 427 -2.99 18.63 3.69
C PHE A 427 -3.06 17.21 3.13
N LEU A 428 -2.38 16.24 3.76
CA LEU A 428 -2.41 14.83 3.33
C LEU A 428 -3.83 14.25 3.38
N TYR A 429 -4.60 14.61 4.40
CA TYR A 429 -5.99 14.21 4.55
C TYR A 429 -6.90 14.85 3.49
N ALA A 430 -6.74 16.14 3.21
CA ALA A 430 -7.47 16.81 2.13
C ALA A 430 -7.17 16.16 0.77
N LYS A 431 -5.90 15.82 0.51
CA LYS A 431 -5.48 15.12 -0.71
C LYS A 431 -6.17 13.75 -0.84
N ALA A 432 -6.24 12.99 0.25
CA ALA A 432 -6.96 11.72 0.26
C ALA A 432 -8.48 11.93 0.05
N LEU A 433 -9.11 12.93 0.68
CA LEU A 433 -10.52 13.23 0.46
C LEU A 433 -10.84 13.54 -1.00
N LEU A 434 -9.97 14.27 -1.70
CA LEU A 434 -10.15 14.57 -3.12
C LEU A 434 -10.13 13.32 -4.01
N GLN A 435 -9.52 12.21 -3.56
CA GLN A 435 -9.60 10.91 -4.25
C GLN A 435 -10.99 10.27 -4.14
N ALA A 436 -11.84 10.73 -3.21
CA ALA A 436 -13.23 10.27 -3.10
C ALA A 436 -14.17 10.87 -4.14
N ILE A 437 -13.71 11.92 -4.82
CA ILE A 437 -14.50 12.66 -5.79
C ILE A 437 -14.26 12.08 -7.18
N ASP A 438 -15.31 11.54 -7.79
CA ASP A 438 -15.26 11.18 -9.20
C ASP A 438 -15.35 12.45 -10.05
N TYR A 439 -14.20 12.95 -10.53
CA TYR A 439 -14.18 14.09 -11.44
C TYR A 439 -14.85 13.71 -12.77
N PRO A 440 -15.92 14.42 -13.18
CA PRO A 440 -16.50 14.18 -14.49
C PRO A 440 -15.44 14.39 -15.58
N PRO A 441 -15.35 13.51 -16.61
CA PRO A 441 -14.38 13.67 -17.70
C PRO A 441 -14.47 15.03 -18.40
N ALA A 442 -15.65 15.66 -18.39
CA ALA A 442 -15.87 17.01 -18.91
C ALA A 442 -15.14 18.10 -18.11
N VAL A 443 -15.04 17.94 -16.78
CA VAL A 443 -14.29 18.85 -15.89
C VAL A 443 -12.80 18.72 -16.17
N LEU A 444 -12.28 17.49 -16.30
CA LEU A 444 -10.88 17.24 -16.64
C LEU A 444 -10.50 17.81 -18.02
N LYS A 445 -11.44 17.85 -18.98
CA LYS A 445 -11.23 18.41 -20.32
C LYS A 445 -11.26 19.94 -20.37
N GLN A 446 -12.03 20.59 -19.50
CA GLN A 446 -12.15 22.06 -19.47
C GLN A 446 -10.91 22.75 -18.90
N CYS A 447 -10.05 22.03 -18.18
CA CYS A 447 -8.83 22.59 -17.62
C CYS A 447 -7.67 22.76 -18.63
N GLY A 448 -7.86 22.43 -19.91
CA GLY A 448 -6.92 22.77 -21.01
C GLY A 448 -6.24 21.56 -21.69
N PRO A 449 -5.50 21.79 -22.80
CA PRO A 449 -4.90 20.74 -23.63
C PRO A 449 -3.76 19.93 -22.95
N SER A 450 -3.38 20.30 -21.73
CA SER A 450 -2.35 19.66 -20.89
C SER A 450 -2.94 18.78 -19.79
N GLY A 451 -4.08 18.12 -20.02
CA GLY A 451 -4.84 17.32 -19.04
C GLY A 451 -4.05 16.24 -18.28
N ARG A 452 -2.83 15.90 -18.70
CA ARG A 452 -1.89 15.04 -17.95
C ARG A 452 -1.27 15.76 -16.74
N LEU A 453 -0.83 17.01 -16.90
CA LEU A 453 -0.24 17.80 -15.80
C LEU A 453 -1.28 18.15 -14.72
N LEU A 454 -2.53 18.37 -15.13
CA LEU A 454 -3.62 18.69 -14.21
C LEU A 454 -4.07 17.50 -13.35
N ARG A 455 -3.99 16.26 -13.84
CA ARG A 455 -4.33 15.09 -13.01
C ARG A 455 -3.41 14.91 -11.82
N ASP A 456 -2.12 15.19 -11.99
CA ASP A 456 -1.12 15.01 -10.94
C ASP A 456 -1.04 16.23 -10.00
N GLU A 457 -1.30 17.43 -10.51
CA GLU A 457 -1.08 18.69 -9.77
C GLU A 457 -2.36 19.26 -9.13
N PHE A 458 -3.53 19.00 -9.72
CA PHE A 458 -4.80 19.53 -9.22
C PHE A 458 -5.13 19.02 -7.81
N PRO A 459 -4.96 17.72 -7.48
CA PRO A 459 -5.24 17.23 -6.13
C PRO A 459 -4.36 17.90 -5.07
N ASP A 460 -3.09 18.18 -5.38
CA ASP A 460 -2.17 18.84 -4.45
C ASP A 460 -2.58 20.30 -4.21
N MET A 461 -2.88 21.05 -5.27
CA MET A 461 -3.30 22.44 -5.14
C MET A 461 -4.63 22.58 -4.38
N ALA A 462 -5.64 21.80 -4.76
CA ALA A 462 -6.94 21.82 -4.09
C ALA A 462 -6.85 21.34 -2.64
N ALA A 463 -6.01 20.35 -2.33
CA ALA A 463 -5.79 19.88 -0.97
C ALA A 463 -5.16 20.97 -0.09
N MET A 464 -4.15 21.66 -0.62
CA MET A 464 -3.48 22.76 0.07
C MET A 464 -4.43 23.93 0.33
N GLU A 465 -5.22 24.34 -0.66
CA GLU A 465 -6.22 25.41 -0.51
C GLU A 465 -7.29 25.04 0.54
N ALA A 466 -7.79 23.80 0.52
CA ALA A 466 -8.77 23.33 1.50
C ALA A 466 -8.18 23.27 2.92
N ALA A 467 -6.95 22.78 3.07
CA ALA A 467 -6.29 22.70 4.37
C ALA A 467 -5.96 24.09 4.94
N HIS A 468 -5.52 25.03 4.11
CA HIS A 468 -5.28 26.42 4.54
C HIS A 468 -6.59 27.14 4.88
N ALA A 469 -7.63 27.00 4.06
CA ALA A 469 -8.93 27.57 4.37
C ALA A 469 -9.47 27.02 5.71
N ALA A 470 -9.23 25.74 6.01
CA ALA A 470 -9.60 25.15 7.29
C ALA A 470 -8.81 25.77 8.46
N LEU A 471 -7.51 26.02 8.28
CA LEU A 471 -6.67 26.76 9.23
C LEU A 471 -7.23 28.17 9.51
N GLN A 472 -7.58 28.93 8.45
CA GLN A 472 -8.12 30.28 8.60
C GLN A 472 -9.44 30.29 9.40
N ARG A 473 -10.29 29.27 9.21
CA ARG A 473 -11.57 29.15 9.93
C ARG A 473 -11.39 28.77 11.40
N ASP A 474 -10.33 28.04 11.71
CA ASP A 474 -9.98 27.68 13.09
C ASP A 474 -9.28 28.83 13.85
N ASN A 475 -9.10 29.98 13.17
CA ASN A 475 -8.70 31.31 13.66
C ASN A 475 -7.56 31.27 14.68
N ASP A 476 -6.47 30.59 14.34
CA ASP A 476 -5.27 30.53 15.16
C ASP A 476 -4.26 31.59 14.73
N HIS A 477 -3.76 32.36 15.69
CA HIS A 477 -2.76 33.40 15.47
C HIS A 477 -1.46 33.12 16.22
N TYR A 478 -1.12 31.85 16.36
CA TYR A 478 0.09 31.43 17.04
C TYR A 478 1.35 31.76 16.20
N ARG A 479 2.39 32.26 16.87
CA ARG A 479 3.75 32.45 16.32
C ARG A 479 4.74 31.55 17.03
N LEU A 480 5.63 30.94 16.27
CA LEU A 480 6.66 30.06 16.82
C LEU A 480 7.69 30.88 17.63
N PRO A 481 8.02 30.46 18.86
CA PRO A 481 9.13 31.06 19.61
C PRO A 481 10.43 30.98 18.81
N LYS A 482 11.20 32.07 18.77
CA LYS A 482 12.46 32.24 17.99
C LYS A 482 12.28 32.32 16.47
N MET A 483 11.05 32.34 15.98
CA MET A 483 10.69 32.55 14.57
C MET A 483 9.54 33.57 14.50
N GLU A 484 9.60 34.62 15.31
CA GLU A 484 8.49 35.60 15.47
C GLU A 484 8.21 36.43 14.21
N THR A 485 9.15 36.41 13.26
CA THR A 485 9.01 37.00 11.92
C THR A 485 8.15 36.16 10.98
N LEU A 486 7.95 34.87 11.28
CA LEU A 486 7.11 33.96 10.54
C LEU A 486 5.74 33.90 11.20
N ASP A 487 4.71 34.33 10.48
CA ASP A 487 3.34 34.18 10.94
C ASP A 487 2.79 32.77 10.69
N THR A 488 1.54 32.56 11.08
CA THR A 488 0.82 31.29 10.96
C THR A 488 0.79 30.76 9.52
N ASP A 489 0.68 31.62 8.51
CA ASP A 489 0.66 31.20 7.11
C ASP A 489 2.03 30.75 6.62
N HIS A 490 3.09 31.43 7.04
CA HIS A 490 4.46 31.01 6.74
C HIS A 490 4.73 29.61 7.29
N VAL A 491 4.34 29.36 8.54
CA VAL A 491 4.51 28.05 9.21
C VAL A 491 3.71 26.95 8.50
N PHE A 492 2.51 27.26 8.02
CA PHE A 492 1.70 26.31 7.24
C PHE A 492 2.43 25.85 5.98
N PHE A 493 2.89 26.79 5.15
CA PHE A 493 3.55 26.46 3.88
C PHE A 493 4.92 25.80 4.09
N MET A 494 5.67 26.22 5.11
CA MET A 494 6.92 25.56 5.48
C MET A 494 6.68 24.10 5.89
N THR A 495 5.66 23.83 6.70
CA THR A 495 5.35 22.46 7.13
C THR A 495 4.93 21.58 5.94
N LEU A 496 4.10 22.13 5.05
CA LEU A 496 3.66 21.46 3.83
C LEU A 496 4.84 21.04 2.95
N CYS A 497 5.78 21.94 2.68
CA CYS A 497 6.97 21.61 1.89
C CYS A 497 7.96 20.73 2.64
N PHE A 498 8.10 20.87 3.96
CA PHE A 498 9.02 20.05 4.75
C PHE A 498 8.66 18.56 4.70
N GLY A 499 7.37 18.23 4.65
CA GLY A 499 6.89 16.86 4.43
C GLY A 499 7.29 16.24 3.08
N SER A 500 7.72 17.07 2.12
CA SER A 500 8.19 16.66 0.78
C SER A 500 9.72 16.70 0.63
N CYS A 501 10.45 17.18 1.63
CA CYS A 501 11.91 17.21 1.62
C CYS A 501 12.45 15.78 1.76
N ARG A 502 13.24 15.31 0.79
CA ARG A 502 14.02 14.06 0.89
C ARG A 502 15.50 14.34 0.66
N ALA A 503 16.35 13.64 1.41
CA ALA A 503 17.81 13.72 1.29
C ALA A 503 18.38 13.06 0.01
N SER A 504 17.53 12.56 -0.91
CA SER A 504 17.99 11.90 -2.13
C SER A 504 18.39 12.93 -3.19
N GLY A 505 19.65 12.89 -3.64
CA GLY A 505 20.23 13.77 -4.66
C GLY A 505 19.64 13.69 -6.08
N LYS A 506 18.43 13.12 -6.27
CA LYS A 506 17.71 13.09 -7.54
C LYS A 506 16.33 13.77 -7.37
N SER A 507 16.20 14.93 -7.99
CA SER A 507 15.28 16.05 -7.72
C SER A 507 13.79 15.88 -8.09
N ARG A 508 13.23 14.67 -8.26
CA ARG A 508 11.84 14.55 -8.73
C ARG A 508 10.76 14.88 -7.67
N PHE A 509 11.05 14.71 -6.37
CA PHE A 509 10.05 14.92 -5.31
C PHE A 509 9.98 16.37 -4.78
N SER A 510 11.08 17.15 -4.83
CA SER A 510 11.04 18.60 -4.55
C SER A 510 10.10 19.33 -5.52
N HIS A 511 9.86 18.76 -6.71
CA HIS A 511 8.90 19.31 -7.67
C HIS A 511 7.44 19.22 -7.25
N SER A 512 6.97 18.32 -6.37
CA SER A 512 5.54 18.26 -6.04
C SER A 512 5.11 19.47 -5.18
N CYS A 513 5.79 19.74 -4.06
CA CYS A 513 5.48 20.93 -3.26
C CYS A 513 5.65 22.20 -4.08
N ASN A 514 6.81 22.35 -4.74
CA ASN A 514 7.10 23.53 -5.55
C ASN A 514 6.00 23.72 -6.62
N ARG A 515 5.60 22.68 -7.37
CA ARG A 515 4.53 22.84 -8.37
C ARG A 515 3.19 23.29 -7.78
N ALA A 516 2.79 22.77 -6.63
CA ALA A 516 1.54 23.17 -5.96
C ALA A 516 1.59 24.63 -5.46
N VAL A 517 2.64 24.99 -4.72
CA VAL A 517 2.76 26.35 -4.12
C VAL A 517 2.98 27.43 -5.18
N MET A 518 3.69 27.12 -6.27
CA MET A 518 3.96 28.04 -7.37
C MET A 518 2.70 28.52 -8.10
N ARG A 519 1.62 27.74 -8.05
CA ARG A 519 0.32 28.11 -8.63
C ARG A 519 -0.64 28.73 -7.62
N SER A 520 -0.27 28.74 -6.35
CA SER A 520 -1.08 29.32 -5.28
C SER A 520 -0.91 30.82 -5.22
N ARG A 521 -1.99 31.56 -5.49
CA ARG A 521 -2.03 33.02 -5.26
C ARG A 521 -1.79 33.37 -3.80
N MET A 522 -2.26 32.51 -2.90
CA MET A 522 -2.14 32.65 -1.46
C MET A 522 -0.69 32.51 -1.00
N PHE A 523 0.04 31.52 -1.51
CA PHE A 523 1.48 31.39 -1.26
C PHE A 523 2.25 32.63 -1.73
N ALA A 524 1.96 33.10 -2.95
CA ALA A 524 2.58 34.30 -3.51
C ALA A 524 2.31 35.55 -2.66
N HIS A 525 1.10 35.66 -2.08
CA HIS A 525 0.73 36.74 -1.18
C HIS A 525 1.49 36.67 0.14
N VAL A 526 1.52 35.51 0.78
CA VAL A 526 2.16 35.29 2.08
C VAL A 526 3.66 35.57 2.01
N LEU A 527 4.35 35.08 0.97
CA LEU A 527 5.78 35.32 0.76
C LEU A 527 6.11 36.61 0.02
N ARG A 528 5.11 37.46 -0.28
CA ARG A 528 5.27 38.74 -0.99
C ARG A 528 6.08 38.63 -2.29
N CYS A 529 5.82 37.60 -3.09
CA CYS A 529 6.53 37.37 -4.34
C CYS A 529 6.26 38.50 -5.34
N GLN A 530 7.31 39.17 -5.82
CA GLN A 530 7.20 40.45 -6.56
C GLN A 530 6.61 40.34 -7.99
N SER A 531 6.43 39.14 -8.54
CA SER A 531 5.63 38.89 -9.74
C SER A 531 5.40 37.38 -9.90
N GLN A 532 4.33 36.97 -10.59
CA GLN A 532 4.14 35.56 -10.99
C GLN A 532 5.30 35.02 -11.86
N ALA A 533 6.15 35.90 -12.40
CA ALA A 533 7.30 35.55 -13.24
C ALA A 533 8.58 35.18 -12.46
N ASN A 534 8.71 35.60 -11.19
CA ASN A 534 9.96 35.44 -10.41
C ASN A 534 9.91 34.37 -9.32
N LEU A 535 8.86 33.56 -9.30
CA LEU A 535 8.68 32.53 -8.28
C LEU A 535 9.65 31.33 -8.44
N CYS A 536 10.56 31.30 -9.43
CA CYS A 536 11.36 30.12 -9.81
C CYS A 536 12.87 30.10 -9.47
N HIS A 537 13.45 31.02 -8.68
CA HIS A 537 14.92 31.02 -8.49
C HIS A 537 15.46 30.85 -7.06
N TYR A 538 14.58 30.77 -6.06
CA TYR A 538 15.00 30.48 -4.70
C TYR A 538 14.12 29.35 -4.17
N PHE A 539 14.53 28.11 -4.40
CA PHE A 539 14.41 26.92 -3.52
C PHE A 539 14.85 25.66 -4.27
#